data_AF-A0A0J9VR52-F1
#
_entry.id   AF-A0A0J9VR52-F1
#
_cell.length_a   1.000
_cell.length_b   1.000
_cell.length_c   1.000
_cell.angle_alpha   90.00
_cell.angle_beta   90.00
_cell.angle_gamma   90.00
#
_symmetry.space_group_name_H-M   'P 1'
#
loop_
_entity.id
_entity.type
_entity.pdbx_description
1 polymer ?
#
loop_
_entity_poly.entity_id
_entity_poly.type
_entity_poly.pdbx_seq_one_letter_code
_entity_poly.pdbx_strand_id
1 'polypeptide(L)'
;MMKSFRQVWHRPKDQPNLTSNMVAAAEPARNEFPDGVKIWHSPEDAELDICFIHGLSGNRDKTWTAPGQPNPWPAELLPSRLAKARLLTYGYDAYVLKKSVSSTNRLIDHANNLLHDLTAERVSSDAINRPLVFIVHSFGGIICKTALIISRQSPESHLRQVYNDTKGIAFLGTPHRGSWAADWAKIPAWALGQVKSTNRNILDVLQINNQYLEFIQTSFLSMIHDLLETGRPLQITCFFEELPMPGVGTIVSKESASLEGYSAFSIHANHSDMVKFGSASENGFKRLLGELVRWDAMLGMGDSTVSPVAELESDGKTPNVTPPLQTTTGHIFNVSGGTQHNNTGAGNQFFGNFDGPVYFGLPSTK
;
A
#
# COMPACT_ATOMS: atom_id res chain seq x y z
N MET A 1 61.20 57.32 17.57
CA MET A 1 61.83 58.61 17.27
C MET A 1 61.61 58.90 15.79
N MET A 2 60.89 59.97 15.43
CA MET A 2 60.74 60.54 14.05
C MET A 2 60.15 59.62 12.96
N LYS A 3 59.53 60.11 11.87
CA LYS A 3 58.73 61.33 11.60
C LYS A 3 57.86 61.00 10.36
N SER A 4 56.63 61.54 10.29
CA SER A 4 55.83 61.53 9.05
C SER A 4 56.47 62.41 7.97
N PHE A 5 56.31 62.07 6.68
CA PHE A 5 55.98 63.07 5.64
C PHE A 5 55.36 62.43 4.38
N ARG A 6 54.39 63.14 3.79
CA ARG A 6 53.68 62.79 2.53
C ARG A 6 54.48 63.20 1.29
N GLN A 7 54.21 62.58 0.15
CA GLN A 7 54.23 63.28 -1.14
C GLN A 7 53.06 62.83 -2.04
N VAL A 8 52.70 63.68 -3.01
CA VAL A 8 51.43 63.65 -3.75
C VAL A 8 51.67 63.36 -5.24
N TRP A 9 50.68 62.70 -5.84
CA TRP A 9 50.48 62.30 -7.24
C TRP A 9 50.96 63.25 -8.35
N HIS A 10 51.33 62.66 -9.50
CA HIS A 10 50.76 63.06 -10.81
C HIS A 10 50.73 61.87 -11.82
N ARG A 11 50.08 62.08 -12.97
CA ARG A 11 49.35 61.07 -13.78
C ARG A 11 49.93 60.90 -15.20
N PRO A 12 49.68 59.76 -15.87
CA PRO A 12 49.02 59.78 -17.19
C PRO A 12 47.81 58.82 -17.20
N LYS A 13 46.57 59.27 -17.44
CA LYS A 13 45.90 59.59 -18.72
C LYS A 13 45.57 58.38 -19.60
N ASP A 14 44.25 58.09 -19.65
CA ASP A 14 43.45 57.51 -20.76
C ASP A 14 43.81 56.06 -21.19
N GLN A 15 42.93 55.04 -21.35
CA GLN A 15 41.46 54.84 -21.39
C GLN A 15 41.21 53.30 -21.27
N PRO A 16 39.97 52.72 -21.30
CA PRO A 16 38.64 53.22 -20.94
C PRO A 16 37.96 52.34 -19.84
N ASN A 17 36.75 52.71 -19.40
CA ASN A 17 35.93 51.86 -18.52
C ASN A 17 35.42 50.62 -19.27
N LEU A 18 35.70 49.42 -18.74
CA LEU A 18 34.96 48.19 -19.04
C LEU A 18 34.35 47.65 -17.76
N THR A 19 33.05 47.89 -17.59
CA THR A 19 32.21 47.19 -16.61
C THR A 19 32.12 45.73 -17.02
N SER A 20 33.05 44.91 -16.54
CA SER A 20 32.98 43.46 -16.71
C SER A 20 31.82 42.92 -15.87
N ASN A 21 30.72 42.57 -16.54
CA ASN A 21 29.63 41.85 -15.92
C ASN A 21 30.15 40.50 -15.40
N MET A 22 30.38 40.40 -14.09
CA MET A 22 30.35 39.10 -13.41
C MET A 22 28.91 38.61 -13.40
N VAL A 23 28.46 38.11 -14.55
CA VAL A 23 27.32 37.19 -14.59
C VAL A 23 27.77 35.98 -13.79
N ALA A 24 27.28 35.87 -12.55
CA ALA A 24 27.44 34.66 -11.78
C ALA A 24 26.90 33.52 -12.63
N ALA A 25 27.77 32.58 -13.02
CA ALA A 25 27.33 31.39 -13.71
C ALA A 25 26.34 30.70 -12.78
N ALA A 26 25.06 30.67 -13.16
CA ALA A 26 24.07 29.96 -12.40
C ALA A 26 24.55 28.52 -12.25
N GLU A 27 24.68 28.04 -11.01
CA GLU A 27 24.98 26.63 -10.79
C GLU A 27 23.93 25.82 -11.56
N PRO A 28 24.33 24.78 -12.31
CA PRO A 28 23.36 23.95 -13.02
C PRO A 28 22.43 23.37 -11.97
N ALA A 29 21.15 23.78 -12.02
CA ALA A 29 20.14 23.33 -11.08
C ALA A 29 20.24 21.81 -10.98
N ARG A 30 20.54 21.30 -9.78
CA ARG A 30 20.49 19.87 -9.54
C ARG A 30 19.06 19.45 -9.85
N ASN A 31 18.89 18.59 -10.86
CA ASN A 31 17.64 17.91 -11.09
C ASN A 31 17.47 16.87 -9.97
N GLU A 32 17.19 17.34 -8.77
CA GLU A 32 16.88 16.50 -7.62
C GLU A 32 15.57 15.78 -7.92
N PHE A 33 15.56 14.46 -7.71
CA PHE A 33 14.35 13.67 -7.88
C PHE A 33 13.32 14.17 -6.85
N PRO A 34 12.03 14.31 -7.22
CA PRO A 34 11.01 14.83 -6.31
C PRO A 34 10.61 13.76 -5.26
N ASP A 35 11.45 13.58 -4.24
CA ASP A 35 11.31 12.65 -3.12
C ASP A 35 10.58 13.24 -1.91
N GLY A 36 10.08 12.35 -1.04
CA GLY A 36 9.27 12.71 0.12
C GLY A 36 7.79 12.95 -0.21
N VAL A 37 7.01 13.33 0.82
CA VAL A 37 5.57 13.59 0.71
C VAL A 37 5.30 14.94 0.03
N LYS A 38 4.30 14.97 -0.85
CA LYS A 38 3.71 16.18 -1.43
C LYS A 38 2.20 16.15 -1.24
N ILE A 39 1.64 17.27 -0.80
CA ILE A 39 0.19 17.46 -0.72
C ILE A 39 -0.31 17.95 -2.09
N TRP A 40 -1.33 17.31 -2.63
CA TRP A 40 -2.04 17.78 -3.82
C TRP A 40 -3.33 18.55 -3.48
N HIS A 41 -4.04 18.09 -2.46
CA HIS A 41 -5.29 18.70 -2.00
C HIS A 41 -5.42 18.48 -0.49
N SER A 42 -5.83 19.50 0.26
CA SER A 42 -6.08 19.39 1.70
C SER A 42 -7.24 20.31 2.07
N PRO A 43 -8.46 19.78 2.27
CA PRO A 43 -9.55 20.55 2.86
C PRO A 43 -9.26 20.81 4.34
N GLU A 44 -9.86 21.87 4.90
CA GLU A 44 -9.69 22.22 6.32
C GLU A 44 -10.38 21.20 7.24
N ASP A 45 -11.52 20.65 6.81
CA ASP A 45 -12.32 19.63 7.50
C ASP A 45 -11.96 18.19 7.07
N ALA A 46 -10.70 17.93 6.76
CA ALA A 46 -10.26 16.63 6.29
C ALA A 46 -10.50 15.51 7.34
N GLU A 47 -11.22 14.46 6.93
CA GLU A 47 -11.58 13.27 7.73
C GLU A 47 -10.91 11.99 7.23
N LEU A 48 -10.33 12.00 6.02
CA LEU A 48 -9.60 10.87 5.41
C LEU A 48 -8.29 11.35 4.77
N ASP A 49 -7.19 10.63 4.96
CA ASP A 49 -5.96 10.76 4.17
C ASP A 49 -5.91 9.69 3.08
N ILE A 50 -5.59 10.07 1.84
CA ILE A 50 -5.33 9.15 0.74
C ILE A 50 -3.91 9.38 0.22
N CYS A 51 -3.03 8.38 0.38
CA CYS A 51 -1.61 8.46 0.03
C CYS A 51 -1.28 7.63 -1.23
N PHE A 52 -0.78 8.31 -2.26
CA PHE A 52 -0.45 7.74 -3.56
C PHE A 52 1.05 7.44 -3.69
N ILE A 53 1.42 6.16 -3.89
CA ILE A 53 2.82 5.70 -3.98
C ILE A 53 3.10 5.13 -5.37
N HIS A 54 4.00 5.76 -6.12
CA HIS A 54 4.32 5.36 -7.50
C HIS A 54 5.12 4.05 -7.59
N GLY A 55 5.17 3.44 -8.78
CA GLY A 55 6.02 2.29 -9.07
C GLY A 55 7.46 2.64 -9.46
N LEU A 56 8.26 1.61 -9.77
CA LEU A 56 9.58 1.79 -10.38
C LEU A 56 9.49 2.60 -11.67
N SER A 57 10.53 3.40 -11.96
CA SER A 57 10.57 4.38 -13.05
C SER A 57 9.46 5.45 -13.06
N GLY A 58 8.69 5.52 -11.97
CA GLY A 58 7.72 6.59 -11.72
C GLY A 58 8.34 7.81 -11.06
N ASN A 59 7.49 8.78 -10.78
CA ASN A 59 7.71 9.83 -9.79
C ASN A 59 6.36 10.30 -9.26
N ARG A 60 6.37 10.98 -8.11
CA ARG A 60 5.16 11.32 -7.37
C ARG A 60 4.10 12.09 -8.14
N ASP A 61 4.45 12.83 -9.18
CA ASP A 61 3.47 13.54 -10.02
C ASP A 61 3.15 12.79 -11.32
N LYS A 62 4.15 12.56 -12.19
CA LYS A 62 3.90 12.09 -13.57
C LYS A 62 3.30 10.67 -13.66
N THR A 63 3.49 9.82 -12.64
CA THR A 63 2.85 8.49 -12.62
C THR A 63 1.33 8.58 -12.64
N TRP A 64 0.77 9.68 -12.10
CA TRP A 64 -0.67 9.86 -11.93
C TRP A 64 -1.23 10.96 -12.87
N THR A 65 -0.46 11.36 -13.89
CA THR A 65 -0.84 12.39 -14.87
C THR A 65 -1.13 11.73 -16.21
N ALA A 66 -2.33 11.94 -16.75
CA ALA A 66 -2.69 11.43 -18.07
C ALA A 66 -1.92 12.14 -19.20
N PRO A 67 -1.64 11.48 -20.34
CA PRO A 67 -0.97 12.11 -21.48
C PRO A 67 -1.67 13.41 -21.92
N GLY A 68 -0.91 14.50 -21.98
CA GLY A 68 -1.41 15.82 -22.37
C GLY A 68 -2.11 16.62 -21.25
N GLN A 69 -2.30 16.05 -20.05
CA GLN A 69 -2.83 16.80 -18.90
C GLN A 69 -1.71 17.55 -18.14
N PRO A 70 -2.00 18.75 -17.58
CA PRO A 70 -1.02 19.52 -16.82
C PRO A 70 -0.82 18.97 -15.40
N ASN A 71 -1.86 18.37 -14.81
CA ASN A 71 -1.95 18.01 -13.40
C ASN A 71 -2.26 16.51 -13.20
N PRO A 72 -1.87 15.92 -12.05
CA PRO A 72 -2.29 14.57 -11.66
C PRO A 72 -3.81 14.44 -11.54
N TRP A 73 -4.39 13.37 -12.10
CA TRP A 73 -5.83 13.12 -12.03
C TRP A 73 -6.41 13.02 -10.62
N PRO A 74 -5.69 12.59 -9.56
CA PRO A 74 -6.25 12.57 -8.21
C PRO A 74 -6.67 13.96 -7.74
N ALA A 75 -5.85 14.98 -8.02
CA ALA A 75 -6.11 16.37 -7.65
C ALA A 75 -7.31 16.97 -8.41
N GLU A 76 -7.53 16.55 -9.65
CA GLU A 76 -8.60 17.06 -10.53
C GLU A 76 -9.93 16.33 -10.30
N LEU A 77 -9.91 15.00 -10.13
CA LEU A 77 -11.11 14.16 -10.20
C LEU A 77 -11.68 13.76 -8.83
N LEU A 78 -10.86 13.66 -7.77
CA LEU A 78 -11.32 13.17 -6.46
C LEU A 78 -11.96 14.23 -5.55
N PRO A 79 -11.53 15.51 -5.47
CA PRO A 79 -12.12 16.47 -4.53
C PRO A 79 -13.63 16.67 -4.71
N SER A 80 -14.13 16.56 -5.94
CA SER A 80 -15.57 16.64 -6.24
C SER A 80 -16.38 15.37 -5.92
N ARG A 81 -15.76 14.35 -5.30
CA ARG A 81 -16.35 13.05 -4.95
C ARG A 81 -16.04 12.61 -3.53
N LEU A 82 -14.88 12.98 -3.01
CA LEU A 82 -14.39 12.70 -1.67
C LEU A 82 -13.98 14.04 -1.03
N ALA A 83 -14.98 14.88 -0.74
CA ALA A 83 -14.77 16.30 -0.40
C ALA A 83 -13.92 16.52 0.87
N LYS A 84 -13.92 15.56 1.79
CA LYS A 84 -13.13 15.57 3.03
C LYS A 84 -11.84 14.73 2.95
N ALA A 85 -11.45 14.28 1.76
CA ALA A 85 -10.22 13.53 1.58
C ALA A 85 -9.03 14.46 1.32
N ARG A 86 -8.03 14.41 2.19
CA ARG A 86 -6.71 14.99 1.96
C ARG A 86 -5.91 14.06 1.05
N LEU A 87 -5.41 14.59 -0.05
CA LEU A 87 -4.73 13.83 -1.10
C LEU A 87 -3.22 14.09 -1.04
N LEU A 88 -2.49 13.04 -0.71
CA LEU A 88 -1.05 13.01 -0.54
C LEU A 88 -0.42 12.14 -1.63
N THR A 89 0.79 12.45 -2.06
CA THR A 89 1.63 11.51 -2.81
C THR A 89 3.03 11.42 -2.24
N TYR A 90 3.61 10.23 -2.26
CA TYR A 90 4.97 10.00 -1.82
C TYR A 90 5.88 9.68 -3.01
N GLY A 91 7.00 10.39 -3.07
CA GLY A 91 8.09 10.12 -4.02
C GLY A 91 9.26 9.41 -3.36
N TYR A 92 9.82 8.40 -4.03
CA TYR A 92 11.12 7.83 -3.68
C TYR A 92 11.96 7.68 -4.94
N ASP A 93 13.28 7.88 -4.84
CA ASP A 93 14.15 7.75 -6.00
C ASP A 93 14.24 6.28 -6.44
N ALA A 94 13.44 5.95 -7.45
CA ALA A 94 13.37 4.63 -8.08
C ALA A 94 14.51 4.35 -9.07
N TYR A 95 15.48 5.27 -9.22
CA TYR A 95 16.55 5.23 -10.22
C TYR A 95 17.96 5.14 -9.61
N VAL A 96 18.16 5.59 -8.36
CA VAL A 96 19.49 5.63 -7.74
C VAL A 96 20.00 4.26 -7.29
N LEU A 97 21.07 3.82 -7.95
CA LEU A 97 21.97 2.82 -7.40
C LEU A 97 23.20 3.46 -6.76
N LYS A 98 23.45 3.07 -5.51
CA LYS A 98 24.82 2.95 -4.98
C LYS A 98 25.26 1.50 -5.19
N LYS A 99 26.29 1.27 -6.01
CA LYS A 99 26.78 -0.08 -6.43
C LYS A 99 27.19 -1.03 -5.28
N SER A 100 27.25 -0.55 -4.04
CA SER A 100 27.67 -1.29 -2.85
C SER A 100 26.52 -1.71 -1.91
N VAL A 101 25.26 -1.40 -2.24
CA VAL A 101 24.11 -1.64 -1.35
C VAL A 101 23.19 -2.71 -1.93
N SER A 102 22.83 -3.72 -1.11
CA SER A 102 21.86 -4.76 -1.46
C SER A 102 20.48 -4.19 -1.77
N SER A 103 19.81 -4.72 -2.78
CA SER A 103 18.47 -4.29 -3.20
C SER A 103 17.39 -4.53 -2.14
N THR A 104 17.57 -5.57 -1.31
CA THR A 104 16.77 -5.78 -0.09
C THR A 104 16.92 -4.62 0.89
N ASN A 105 18.16 -4.15 1.15
CA ASN A 105 18.38 -3.02 2.04
C ASN A 105 17.73 -1.76 1.48
N ARG A 106 17.83 -1.51 0.17
CA ARG A 106 17.17 -0.32 -0.44
C ARG A 106 15.65 -0.36 -0.35
N LEU A 107 15.01 -1.53 -0.48
CA LEU A 107 13.57 -1.66 -0.25
C LEU A 107 13.22 -1.30 1.21
N ILE A 108 14.01 -1.78 2.18
CA ILE A 108 13.85 -1.44 3.59
C ILE A 108 14.07 0.07 3.82
N ASP A 109 15.10 0.66 3.23
CA ASP A 109 15.40 2.10 3.30
C ASP A 109 14.23 2.95 2.74
N HIS A 110 13.70 2.60 1.57
CA HIS A 110 12.54 3.28 0.98
C HIS A 110 11.27 3.13 1.84
N ALA A 111 11.07 1.96 2.47
CA ALA A 111 9.94 1.72 3.36
C ALA A 111 10.05 2.48 4.69
N ASN A 112 11.25 2.56 5.26
CA ASN A 112 11.54 3.38 6.44
C ASN A 112 11.35 4.87 6.13
N ASN A 113 11.90 5.37 5.02
CA ASN A 113 11.73 6.77 4.64
C ASN A 113 10.25 7.11 4.40
N LEU A 114 9.49 6.26 3.70
CA LEU A 114 8.04 6.41 3.57
C LEU A 114 7.36 6.52 4.94
N LEU A 115 7.71 5.63 5.87
CA LEU A 115 7.12 5.59 7.20
C LEU A 115 7.45 6.87 8.00
N HIS A 116 8.70 7.30 8.01
CA HIS A 116 9.14 8.51 8.71
C HIS A 116 8.56 9.78 8.09
N ASP A 117 8.65 9.95 6.76
CA ASP A 117 8.20 11.16 6.06
C ASP A 117 6.67 11.33 6.17
N LEU A 118 5.91 10.24 6.01
CA LEU A 118 4.45 10.26 6.15
C LEU A 118 4.02 10.50 7.60
N THR A 119 4.76 9.97 8.58
CA THR A 119 4.47 10.24 10.00
C THR A 119 4.79 11.68 10.36
N ALA A 120 5.92 12.21 9.91
CA ALA A 120 6.31 13.61 10.14
C ALA A 120 5.31 14.59 9.53
N GLU A 121 4.85 14.33 8.30
CA GLU A 121 3.79 15.12 7.66
C GLU A 121 2.49 15.05 8.48
N ARG A 122 2.01 13.85 8.83
CA ARG A 122 0.76 13.67 9.59
C ARG A 122 0.82 14.31 10.97
N VAL A 123 1.98 14.34 11.63
CA VAL A 123 2.20 15.09 12.88
C VAL A 123 2.13 16.60 12.63
N SER A 124 2.77 17.10 11.57
CA SER A 124 2.80 18.55 11.26
C SER A 124 1.43 19.14 10.87
N SER A 125 0.52 18.29 10.40
CA SER A 125 -0.82 18.66 9.89
C SER A 125 -1.98 18.16 10.76
N ASP A 126 -1.71 17.86 12.04
CA ASP A 126 -2.67 17.35 13.05
C ASP A 126 -3.55 16.16 12.57
N ALA A 127 -2.94 15.27 11.79
CA ALA A 127 -3.59 14.15 11.12
C ALA A 127 -3.20 12.78 11.73
N ILE A 128 -2.56 12.75 12.90
CA ILE A 128 -1.91 11.56 13.48
C ILE A 128 -2.86 10.40 13.84
N ASN A 129 -4.17 10.62 13.83
CA ASN A 129 -5.20 9.58 14.04
C ASN A 129 -6.21 9.50 12.88
N ARG A 130 -6.03 10.30 11.82
CA ARG A 130 -6.98 10.36 10.70
C ARG A 130 -6.90 9.05 9.90
N PRO A 131 -8.02 8.38 9.57
CA PRO A 131 -8.04 7.24 8.67
C PRO A 131 -7.14 7.42 7.45
N LEU A 132 -6.39 6.38 7.11
CA LEU A 132 -5.41 6.39 6.03
C LEU A 132 -5.76 5.32 5.00
N VAL A 133 -5.79 5.70 3.72
CA VAL A 133 -5.92 4.79 2.58
C VAL A 133 -4.70 4.93 1.68
N PHE A 134 -4.14 3.81 1.24
CA PHE A 134 -3.07 3.80 0.26
C PHE A 134 -3.58 3.47 -1.14
N ILE A 135 -3.06 4.17 -2.15
CA ILE A 135 -3.26 3.84 -3.57
C ILE A 135 -1.87 3.65 -4.17
N VAL A 136 -1.51 2.40 -4.44
CA VAL A 136 -0.13 2.03 -4.72
C VAL A 136 0.02 1.42 -6.10
N HIS A 137 0.98 1.93 -6.88
CA HIS A 137 1.31 1.39 -8.18
C HIS A 137 2.50 0.44 -8.09
N SER A 138 2.30 -0.78 -8.55
CA SER A 138 3.33 -1.78 -8.77
C SER A 138 4.31 -1.95 -7.59
N PHE A 139 5.61 -1.67 -7.78
CA PHE A 139 6.63 -1.77 -6.73
C PHE A 139 6.37 -0.86 -5.51
N GLY A 140 5.68 0.27 -5.70
CA GLY A 140 5.22 1.12 -4.59
C GLY A 140 4.32 0.37 -3.62
N GLY A 141 3.60 -0.65 -4.08
CA GLY A 141 2.84 -1.55 -3.22
C GLY A 141 3.69 -2.52 -2.41
N ILE A 142 4.89 -2.88 -2.89
CA ILE A 142 5.85 -3.67 -2.11
C ILE A 142 6.45 -2.81 -1.01
N ILE A 143 6.86 -1.58 -1.33
CA ILE A 143 7.31 -0.58 -0.34
C ILE A 143 6.24 -0.34 0.72
N CYS A 144 4.98 -0.16 0.32
CA CYS A 144 3.85 0.01 1.24
C CYS A 144 3.63 -1.19 2.16
N LYS A 145 3.69 -2.44 1.66
CA LYS A 145 3.62 -3.64 2.52
C LYS A 145 4.75 -3.64 3.54
N THR A 146 5.99 -3.42 3.10
CA THR A 146 7.17 -3.40 3.97
C THR A 146 7.06 -2.31 5.04
N ALA A 147 6.61 -1.10 4.67
CA ALA A 147 6.40 0.00 5.60
C ALA A 147 5.33 -0.31 6.66
N LEU A 148 4.23 -0.98 6.29
CA LEU A 148 3.19 -1.40 7.23
C LEU A 148 3.65 -2.51 8.17
N ILE A 149 4.45 -3.47 7.68
CA ILE A 149 5.06 -4.51 8.52
C ILE A 149 6.01 -3.88 9.55
N ILE A 150 6.86 -2.94 9.12
CA ILE A 150 7.77 -2.21 10.01
C ILE A 150 6.98 -1.36 11.01
N SER A 151 5.97 -0.61 10.55
CA SER A 151 5.10 0.22 11.39
C SER A 151 4.42 -0.60 12.48
N ARG A 152 3.82 -1.75 12.14
CA ARG A 152 3.21 -2.68 13.11
C ARG A 152 4.18 -3.10 14.21
N GLN A 153 5.44 -3.37 13.84
CA GLN A 153 6.48 -3.86 14.73
C GLN A 153 7.19 -2.73 15.51
N SER A 154 6.92 -1.46 15.20
CA SER A 154 7.63 -0.35 15.81
C SER A 154 7.31 -0.19 17.31
N PRO A 155 8.34 -0.01 18.17
CA PRO A 155 8.13 0.38 19.56
C PRO A 155 7.68 1.84 19.67
N GLU A 156 7.96 2.67 18.66
CA GLU A 156 7.64 4.09 18.65
C GLU A 156 6.19 4.31 18.24
N SER A 157 5.39 4.88 19.16
CA SER A 157 3.94 5.03 18.97
C SER A 157 3.57 5.79 17.69
N HIS A 158 4.26 6.89 17.41
CA HIS A 158 4.01 7.72 16.22
C HIS A 158 4.20 6.95 14.91
N LEU A 159 5.28 6.15 14.78
CA LEU A 159 5.49 5.31 13.61
C LEU A 159 4.45 4.18 13.53
N ARG A 160 4.05 3.62 14.67
CA ARG A 160 3.01 2.56 14.73
C ARG A 160 1.60 3.08 14.38
N GLN A 161 1.33 4.39 14.47
CA GLN A 161 0.05 4.94 14.06
C GLN A 161 -0.24 4.75 12.57
N VAL A 162 0.77 4.75 11.69
CA VAL A 162 0.54 4.49 10.25
C VAL A 162 -0.13 3.13 10.03
N TYR A 163 0.32 2.07 10.70
CA TYR A 163 -0.37 0.77 10.71
C TYR A 163 -1.76 0.81 11.37
N ASN A 164 -1.91 1.49 12.52
CA ASN A 164 -3.18 1.56 13.24
C ASN A 164 -4.27 2.32 12.46
N ASP A 165 -3.88 3.34 11.71
CA ASP A 165 -4.77 4.24 10.97
C ASP A 165 -5.03 3.78 9.54
N THR A 166 -4.21 2.88 8.99
CA THR A 166 -4.44 2.32 7.67
C THR A 166 -5.73 1.49 7.65
N LYS A 167 -6.73 1.96 6.90
CA LYS A 167 -8.05 1.32 6.77
C LYS A 167 -8.28 0.68 5.40
N GLY A 168 -7.53 1.09 4.37
CA GLY A 168 -7.62 0.47 3.05
C GLY A 168 -6.38 0.59 2.16
N ILE A 169 -6.22 -0.34 1.22
CA ILE A 169 -5.17 -0.33 0.20
C ILE A 169 -5.72 -0.76 -1.16
N ALA A 170 -5.62 0.12 -2.16
CA ALA A 170 -5.82 -0.21 -3.55
C ALA A 170 -4.46 -0.54 -4.20
N PHE A 171 -4.27 -1.79 -4.62
CA PHE A 171 -3.07 -2.25 -5.32
C PHE A 171 -3.28 -2.20 -6.83
N LEU A 172 -2.51 -1.37 -7.55
CA LEU A 172 -2.60 -1.23 -9.01
C LEU A 172 -1.37 -1.86 -9.65
N GLY A 173 -1.51 -3.09 -10.17
CA GLY A 173 -0.42 -3.85 -10.78
C GLY A 173 0.71 -4.22 -9.81
N THR A 174 0.45 -4.29 -8.50
CA THR A 174 1.45 -4.74 -7.51
C THR A 174 1.66 -6.25 -7.64
N PRO A 175 2.89 -6.74 -7.85
CA PRO A 175 3.12 -8.16 -7.96
C PRO A 175 3.21 -8.79 -6.57
N HIS A 176 2.15 -9.46 -6.13
CA HIS A 176 2.04 -10.08 -4.80
C HIS A 176 2.77 -11.42 -4.67
N ARG A 177 3.15 -12.07 -5.78
CA ARG A 177 3.81 -13.38 -5.78
C ARG A 177 5.33 -13.27 -5.90
N GLY A 178 6.07 -14.21 -5.28
CA GLY A 178 7.54 -14.17 -5.10
C GLY A 178 8.41 -14.18 -6.36
N SER A 179 7.80 -14.16 -7.56
CA SER A 179 8.47 -14.17 -8.86
C SER A 179 8.58 -12.79 -9.54
N TRP A 180 8.22 -11.69 -8.86
CA TRP A 180 8.15 -10.37 -9.53
C TRP A 180 9.48 -9.91 -10.15
N ALA A 181 10.62 -10.33 -9.60
CA ALA A 181 11.94 -10.13 -10.21
C ALA A 181 12.02 -10.73 -11.62
N ALA A 182 11.44 -11.91 -11.84
CA ALA A 182 11.38 -12.57 -13.14
C ALA A 182 10.30 -11.95 -14.06
N ASP A 183 9.22 -11.42 -13.50
CA ASP A 183 8.23 -10.65 -14.26
C ASP A 183 8.82 -9.32 -14.76
N TRP A 184 9.60 -8.65 -13.93
CA TRP A 184 10.26 -7.39 -14.27
C TRP A 184 11.53 -7.56 -15.12
N ALA A 185 12.23 -8.70 -15.03
CA ALA A 185 13.34 -9.04 -15.93
C ALA A 185 12.92 -9.19 -17.40
N LYS A 186 11.62 -9.41 -17.67
CA LYS A 186 11.04 -9.41 -19.03
C LYS A 186 10.88 -8.00 -19.60
N ILE A 187 10.91 -6.95 -18.77
CA ILE A 187 10.69 -5.57 -19.20
C ILE A 187 11.98 -4.99 -19.77
N PRO A 188 12.01 -4.60 -21.06
CA PRO A 188 13.15 -3.91 -21.62
C PRO A 188 13.23 -2.49 -21.05
N ALA A 189 14.45 -1.99 -20.81
CA ALA A 189 14.67 -0.72 -20.12
C ALA A 189 14.01 0.52 -20.79
N TRP A 190 13.65 0.46 -22.07
CA TRP A 190 12.93 1.53 -22.77
C TRP A 190 11.45 1.64 -22.35
N ALA A 191 10.84 0.54 -21.90
CA ALA A 191 9.46 0.51 -21.43
C ALA A 191 9.32 1.00 -19.98
N LEU A 192 10.46 1.21 -19.30
CA LEU A 192 10.58 1.87 -17.99
C LEU A 192 10.65 3.41 -18.12
N GLY A 193 9.84 3.96 -19.02
CA GLY A 193 9.67 5.40 -19.24
C GLY A 193 10.77 6.10 -20.06
N GLN A 194 10.57 7.40 -20.32
CA GLN A 194 11.50 8.24 -21.10
C GLN A 194 12.76 8.64 -20.31
N VAL A 195 13.56 7.65 -19.91
CA VAL A 195 14.88 7.86 -19.31
C VAL A 195 15.87 8.28 -20.40
N LYS A 196 15.99 9.59 -20.63
CA LYS A 196 17.19 10.16 -21.29
C LYS A 196 18.39 10.00 -20.35
N SER A 197 19.03 8.83 -20.40
CA SER A 197 20.41 8.48 -20.01
C SER A 197 20.51 7.15 -19.25
N THR A 198 21.16 6.17 -19.91
CA THR A 198 22.14 5.20 -19.36
C THR A 198 21.89 4.35 -18.10
N ASN A 199 20.81 4.50 -17.35
CA ASN A 199 20.57 3.71 -16.13
C ASN A 199 20.12 2.26 -16.43
N ARG A 200 21.08 1.39 -16.80
CA ARG A 200 20.98 -0.10 -16.74
C ARG A 200 20.79 -0.66 -15.31
N ASN A 201 20.49 0.24 -14.40
CA ASN A 201 20.70 0.20 -12.97
C ASN A 201 19.39 -0.09 -12.23
N ILE A 202 18.24 0.26 -12.82
CA ILE A 202 16.92 -0.06 -12.28
C ILE A 202 16.66 -1.56 -12.15
N LEU A 203 17.36 -2.38 -12.97
CA LEU A 203 17.29 -3.84 -12.89
C LEU A 203 17.91 -4.41 -11.60
N ASP A 204 18.87 -3.72 -10.99
CA ASP A 204 19.45 -4.19 -9.73
C ASP A 204 18.42 -4.10 -8.60
N VAL A 205 17.53 -3.10 -8.60
CA VAL A 205 16.41 -3.01 -7.63
C VAL A 205 15.45 -4.20 -7.77
N LEU A 206 15.42 -4.86 -8.93
CA LEU A 206 14.65 -6.10 -9.14
C LEU A 206 15.33 -7.33 -8.54
N GLN A 207 16.64 -7.30 -8.27
CA GLN A 207 17.39 -8.41 -7.66
C GLN A 207 17.17 -8.51 -6.14
N ILE A 208 15.94 -8.30 -5.67
CA ILE A 208 15.57 -8.59 -4.28
C ILE A 208 15.56 -10.10 -4.11
N ASN A 209 16.12 -10.59 -3.01
CA ASN A 209 16.10 -12.02 -2.69
C ASN A 209 14.64 -12.54 -2.67
N ASN A 210 14.33 -13.57 -3.47
CA ASN A 210 13.01 -14.21 -3.53
C ASN A 210 12.50 -14.63 -2.13
N GLN A 211 13.38 -15.13 -1.26
CA GLN A 211 13.03 -15.49 0.12
C GLN A 211 12.54 -14.27 0.93
N TYR A 212 13.10 -13.09 0.67
CA TYR A 212 12.67 -11.85 1.31
C TYR A 212 11.33 -11.34 0.78
N LEU A 213 11.03 -11.60 -0.49
CA LEU A 213 9.75 -11.28 -1.12
C LEU A 213 8.64 -12.22 -0.65
N GLU A 214 8.93 -13.51 -0.52
CA GLU A 214 8.07 -14.51 0.11
C GLU A 214 7.82 -14.16 1.59
N PHE A 215 8.85 -13.71 2.31
CA PHE A 215 8.71 -13.20 3.68
C PHE A 215 7.77 -11.98 3.73
N ILE A 216 7.98 -10.94 2.92
CA ILE A 216 7.09 -9.76 2.88
C ILE A 216 5.64 -10.17 2.61
N GLN A 217 5.42 -11.05 1.62
CA GLN A 217 4.08 -11.50 1.28
C GLN A 217 3.42 -12.30 2.42
N THR A 218 4.17 -13.21 3.06
CA THR A 218 3.67 -14.03 4.18
C THR A 218 3.39 -13.18 5.41
N SER A 219 4.30 -12.28 5.78
CA SER A 219 4.11 -11.34 6.91
C SER A 219 2.96 -10.37 6.66
N PHE A 220 2.76 -9.90 5.42
CA PHE A 220 1.63 -9.04 5.07
C PHE A 220 0.29 -9.79 5.15
N LEU A 221 0.22 -11.04 4.69
CA LEU A 221 -0.98 -11.88 4.82
C LEU A 221 -1.30 -12.22 6.29
N SER A 222 -0.29 -12.56 7.10
CA SER A 222 -0.47 -12.74 8.55
C SER A 222 -0.98 -11.45 9.21
N MET A 223 -0.39 -10.30 8.89
CA MET A 223 -0.87 -9.00 9.40
C MET A 223 -2.34 -8.73 9.04
N ILE A 224 -2.76 -9.07 7.82
CA ILE A 224 -4.15 -8.96 7.39
C ILE A 224 -5.08 -9.88 8.20
N HIS A 225 -4.65 -11.12 8.44
CA HIS A 225 -5.41 -12.09 9.23
C HIS A 225 -5.62 -11.60 10.66
N ASP A 226 -4.54 -11.16 11.32
CA ASP A 226 -4.57 -10.64 12.68
C ASP A 226 -5.49 -9.39 12.79
N LEU A 227 -5.53 -8.55 11.76
CA LEU A 227 -6.44 -7.40 11.65
C LEU A 227 -7.92 -7.83 11.53
N LEU A 228 -8.21 -8.92 10.81
CA LEU A 228 -9.56 -9.47 10.69
C LEU A 228 -10.02 -10.10 12.02
N GLU A 229 -9.18 -10.91 12.66
CA GLU A 229 -9.48 -11.53 13.96
C GLU A 229 -9.70 -10.50 15.08
N THR A 230 -8.97 -9.38 15.04
CA THR A 230 -9.14 -8.26 16.00
C THR A 230 -10.28 -7.30 15.64
N GLY A 231 -11.15 -7.66 14.69
CA GLY A 231 -12.35 -6.88 14.36
C GLY A 231 -12.10 -5.57 13.61
N ARG A 232 -10.89 -5.38 13.05
CA ARG A 232 -10.46 -4.17 12.34
C ARG A 232 -9.98 -4.49 10.91
N PRO A 233 -10.86 -5.06 10.06
CA PRO A 233 -10.48 -5.62 8.76
C PRO A 233 -9.98 -4.55 7.79
N LEU A 234 -8.77 -4.77 7.27
CA LEU A 234 -8.16 -3.94 6.23
C LEU A 234 -8.91 -4.10 4.90
N GLN A 235 -9.45 -3.01 4.35
CA GLN A 235 -10.07 -3.03 3.03
C GLN A 235 -8.99 -3.17 1.96
N ILE A 236 -9.09 -4.17 1.08
CA ILE A 236 -8.13 -4.33 -0.01
C ILE A 236 -8.86 -4.56 -1.31
N THR A 237 -8.37 -3.94 -2.38
CA THR A 237 -8.76 -4.27 -3.76
C THR A 237 -7.54 -4.25 -4.66
N CYS A 238 -7.46 -5.26 -5.51
CA CYS A 238 -6.42 -5.42 -6.51
C CYS A 238 -6.94 -4.97 -7.89
N PHE A 239 -6.06 -4.33 -8.67
CA PHE A 239 -6.31 -3.96 -10.05
C PHE A 239 -5.18 -4.50 -10.92
N PHE A 240 -5.51 -5.07 -12.07
CA PHE A 240 -4.54 -5.66 -13.00
C PHE A 240 -4.69 -5.09 -14.42
N GLU A 241 -3.59 -5.05 -15.17
CA GLU A 241 -3.60 -4.62 -16.57
C GLU A 241 -4.36 -5.63 -17.46
N GLU A 242 -5.12 -5.13 -18.42
CA GLU A 242 -5.84 -5.96 -19.39
C GLU A 242 -5.13 -6.01 -20.75
N LEU A 243 -4.35 -4.96 -21.07
CA LEU A 243 -3.64 -4.83 -22.34
C LEU A 243 -2.13 -5.04 -22.12
N PRO A 244 -1.42 -5.77 -22.99
CA PRO A 244 0.03 -5.88 -22.92
C PRO A 244 0.71 -4.54 -23.26
N MET A 245 1.90 -4.28 -22.70
CA MET A 245 2.77 -3.24 -23.24
C MET A 245 3.34 -3.67 -24.61
N PRO A 246 3.30 -2.81 -25.65
CA PRO A 246 3.83 -3.14 -26.99
C PRO A 246 5.27 -3.63 -26.93
N GLY A 247 5.58 -4.76 -27.59
CA GLY A 247 6.94 -5.32 -27.62
C GLY A 247 7.47 -5.86 -26.27
N VAL A 248 6.65 -5.91 -25.22
CA VAL A 248 7.00 -6.47 -23.90
C VAL A 248 6.04 -7.58 -23.50
N GLY A 249 4.74 -7.40 -23.74
CA GLY A 249 3.70 -8.26 -23.19
C GLY A 249 3.11 -7.70 -21.89
N THR A 250 2.39 -8.55 -21.17
CA THR A 250 1.91 -8.27 -19.81
C THR A 250 3.10 -8.25 -18.83
N ILE A 251 3.14 -7.24 -17.98
CA ILE A 251 4.18 -7.01 -16.98
C ILE A 251 3.86 -7.75 -15.69
N VAL A 252 2.64 -7.60 -15.18
CA VAL A 252 2.18 -8.29 -13.98
C VAL A 252 0.92 -9.04 -14.33
N SER A 253 1.02 -10.37 -14.41
CA SER A 253 -0.14 -11.21 -14.72
C SER A 253 -1.25 -11.00 -13.68
N LYS A 254 -2.50 -11.26 -14.06
CA LYS A 254 -3.66 -11.17 -13.15
C LYS A 254 -3.41 -11.93 -11.84
N GLU A 255 -2.81 -13.10 -11.91
CA GLU A 255 -2.53 -13.98 -10.77
C GLU A 255 -1.45 -13.39 -9.85
N SER A 256 -0.44 -12.74 -10.42
CA SER A 256 0.59 -12.00 -9.68
C SER A 256 0.02 -10.70 -9.09
N ALA A 257 -0.86 -10.02 -9.81
CA ALA A 257 -1.51 -8.76 -9.40
C ALA A 257 -2.66 -8.92 -8.38
N SER A 258 -3.09 -10.15 -8.07
CA SER A 258 -4.25 -10.42 -7.20
C SER A 258 -3.85 -11.08 -5.89
N LEU A 259 -4.49 -10.66 -4.80
CA LEU A 259 -4.51 -11.39 -3.52
C LEU A 259 -5.69 -12.35 -3.47
N GLU A 260 -5.46 -13.55 -2.97
CA GLU A 260 -6.53 -14.52 -2.69
C GLU A 260 -7.42 -14.01 -1.54
N GLY A 261 -8.73 -14.26 -1.64
CA GLY A 261 -9.73 -13.73 -0.71
C GLY A 261 -10.15 -12.27 -0.94
N TYR A 262 -9.54 -11.56 -1.90
CA TYR A 262 -9.83 -10.14 -2.16
C TYR A 262 -10.35 -9.86 -3.57
N SER A 263 -11.13 -8.78 -3.71
CA SER A 263 -11.63 -8.30 -5.00
C SER A 263 -10.48 -7.94 -5.94
N ALA A 264 -10.56 -8.44 -7.18
CA ALA A 264 -9.60 -8.14 -8.23
C ALA A 264 -10.30 -7.71 -9.52
N PHE A 265 -10.00 -6.52 -10.03
CA PHE A 265 -10.63 -5.94 -11.22
C PHE A 265 -9.62 -5.64 -12.33
N SER A 266 -10.02 -5.80 -13.59
CA SER A 266 -9.18 -5.34 -14.70
C SER A 266 -9.17 -3.81 -14.80
N ILE A 267 -8.17 -3.26 -15.46
CA ILE A 267 -8.21 -1.93 -16.05
C ILE A 267 -7.81 -2.09 -17.52
N HIS A 268 -8.64 -1.58 -18.44
CA HIS A 268 -8.42 -1.67 -19.88
C HIS A 268 -7.34 -0.71 -20.37
N ALA A 269 -6.12 -0.98 -19.92
CA ALA A 269 -4.88 -0.26 -20.19
C ALA A 269 -3.70 -1.23 -19.95
N ASN A 270 -2.50 -0.80 -20.32
CA ASN A 270 -1.26 -1.50 -19.95
C ASN A 270 -0.76 -1.08 -18.57
N HIS A 271 0.23 -1.80 -18.04
CA HIS A 271 0.83 -1.57 -16.73
C HIS A 271 1.24 -0.13 -16.40
N SER A 272 1.70 0.63 -17.40
CA SER A 272 2.08 2.03 -17.22
C SER A 272 0.86 2.95 -17.22
N ASP A 273 -0.11 2.69 -18.10
CA ASP A 273 -1.23 3.60 -18.35
C ASP A 273 -2.47 3.33 -17.46
N MET A 274 -2.55 2.16 -16.81
CA MET A 274 -3.64 1.79 -15.89
C MET A 274 -3.79 2.71 -14.66
N VAL A 275 -2.81 3.59 -14.42
CA VAL A 275 -2.78 4.60 -13.34
C VAL A 275 -2.93 6.04 -13.83
N LYS A 276 -3.18 6.24 -15.13
CA LYS A 276 -3.16 7.56 -15.80
C LYS A 276 -4.53 7.96 -16.35
N PHE A 277 -5.55 7.97 -15.50
CA PHE A 277 -6.93 8.31 -15.93
C PHE A 277 -7.02 9.74 -16.46
N GLY A 278 -7.55 9.91 -17.67
CA GLY A 278 -7.75 11.23 -18.29
C GLY A 278 -9.09 11.88 -17.96
N SER A 279 -10.06 11.09 -17.46
CA SER A 279 -11.44 11.51 -17.30
C SER A 279 -12.21 10.69 -16.26
N ALA A 280 -13.21 11.31 -15.62
CA ALA A 280 -14.15 10.62 -14.74
C ALA A 280 -15.07 9.59 -15.46
N SER A 281 -15.08 9.59 -16.80
CA SER A 281 -15.84 8.65 -17.63
C SER A 281 -15.17 7.27 -17.76
N GLU A 282 -13.87 7.14 -17.48
CA GLU A 282 -13.13 5.89 -17.65
C GLU A 282 -13.55 4.80 -16.67
N ASN A 283 -13.69 3.56 -17.18
CA ASN A 283 -14.15 2.44 -16.37
C ASN A 283 -13.12 2.02 -15.31
N GLY A 284 -11.81 2.20 -15.56
CA GLY A 284 -10.77 1.99 -14.55
C GLY A 284 -10.92 2.95 -13.36
N PHE A 285 -11.04 4.24 -13.63
CA PHE A 285 -11.32 5.27 -12.62
C PHE A 285 -12.60 4.98 -11.85
N LYS A 286 -13.71 4.66 -12.54
CA LYS A 286 -14.99 4.34 -11.89
C LYS A 286 -14.90 3.15 -10.94
N ARG A 287 -14.16 2.09 -11.30
CA ARG A 287 -13.94 0.91 -10.45
C ARG A 287 -13.14 1.29 -9.18
N LEU A 288 -12.07 2.07 -9.33
CA LEU A 288 -11.28 2.56 -8.20
C LEU A 288 -12.11 3.49 -7.29
N LEU A 289 -12.79 4.48 -7.87
CA LEU A 289 -13.63 5.43 -7.13
C LEU A 289 -14.77 4.73 -6.38
N GLY A 290 -15.37 3.69 -6.96
CA GLY A 290 -16.42 2.89 -6.31
C GLY A 290 -15.95 2.26 -5.00
N GLU A 291 -14.74 1.70 -4.97
CA GLU A 291 -14.15 1.18 -3.73
C GLU A 291 -13.81 2.31 -2.74
N LEU A 292 -13.22 3.42 -3.19
CA LEU A 292 -12.88 4.54 -2.30
C LEU A 292 -14.12 5.14 -1.62
N VAL A 293 -15.21 5.37 -2.37
CA VAL A 293 -16.49 5.85 -1.83
C VAL A 293 -17.12 4.83 -0.87
N ARG A 294 -16.99 3.53 -1.16
CA ARG A 294 -17.45 2.46 -0.25
C ARG A 294 -16.65 2.48 1.06
N TRP A 295 -15.33 2.65 0.99
CA TRP A 295 -14.47 2.67 2.18
C TRP A 295 -14.73 3.93 3.02
N ASP A 296 -14.83 5.09 2.40
CA ASP A 296 -15.18 6.36 3.05
C ASP A 296 -16.51 6.28 3.82
N ALA A 297 -17.55 5.73 3.19
CA ALA A 297 -18.85 5.49 3.85
C ALA A 297 -18.76 4.51 5.04
N MET A 298 -17.87 3.52 5.00
CA MET A 298 -17.65 2.61 6.14
C MET A 298 -16.96 3.29 7.32
N LEU A 299 -16.12 4.30 7.08
CA LEU A 299 -15.46 5.07 8.14
C LEU A 299 -16.48 5.95 8.89
N GLY A 300 -17.38 6.61 8.15
CA GLY A 300 -18.45 7.43 8.75
C GLY A 300 -19.45 6.64 9.62
N MET A 301 -19.58 5.32 9.43
CA MET A 301 -20.45 4.47 10.25
C MET A 301 -19.78 4.01 11.57
N GLY A 302 -18.47 4.21 11.73
CA GLY A 302 -17.68 3.64 12.83
C GLY A 302 -17.95 4.18 14.23
N ASP A 303 -18.72 5.27 14.37
CA ASP A 303 -19.00 5.94 15.66
C ASP A 303 -20.40 5.62 16.22
N SER A 304 -21.24 4.88 15.47
CA SER A 304 -22.66 4.68 15.81
C SER A 304 -22.98 3.37 16.55
N THR A 305 -22.04 2.42 16.62
CA THR A 305 -22.29 1.10 17.22
C THR A 305 -21.08 0.54 17.96
N VAL A 306 -21.07 0.68 19.29
CA VAL A 306 -21.08 -0.42 20.26
C VAL A 306 -21.11 0.17 21.68
N SER A 307 -22.26 0.07 22.35
CA SER A 307 -22.36 -0.01 23.80
C SER A 307 -22.98 -1.36 24.13
N PRO A 308 -22.24 -2.32 24.70
CA PRO A 308 -22.83 -3.53 25.23
C PRO A 308 -23.69 -3.15 26.44
N VAL A 309 -24.92 -3.69 26.45
CA VAL A 309 -25.95 -3.40 27.45
C VAL A 309 -25.44 -3.74 28.86
N ALA A 310 -25.76 -2.87 29.83
CA ALA A 310 -25.44 -3.09 31.24
C ALA A 310 -26.09 -4.38 31.78
N GLU A 311 -25.38 -5.05 32.69
CA GLU A 311 -25.89 -6.23 33.39
C GLU A 311 -27.19 -5.92 34.14
N LEU A 312 -28.19 -6.79 33.99
CA LEU A 312 -29.34 -6.87 34.87
C LEU A 312 -29.46 -8.29 35.40
N GLU A 313 -29.05 -8.45 36.65
CA GLU A 313 -29.43 -9.60 37.46
C GLU A 313 -30.95 -9.56 37.73
N SER A 314 -31.65 -10.68 37.55
CA SER A 314 -32.31 -11.38 38.67
C SER A 314 -33.22 -12.54 38.23
N ASP A 315 -33.20 -13.57 39.07
CA ASP A 315 -34.26 -14.51 39.43
C ASP A 315 -35.23 -15.08 38.37
N GLY A 316 -35.19 -16.42 38.26
CA GLY A 316 -36.04 -17.17 37.35
C GLY A 316 -37.40 -17.60 37.92
N LYS A 317 -38.33 -17.86 37.01
CA LYS A 317 -39.40 -18.85 37.20
C LYS A 317 -39.94 -19.32 35.85
N THR A 318 -40.10 -20.63 35.67
CA THR A 318 -40.86 -21.21 34.54
C THR A 318 -42.37 -21.05 34.79
N PRO A 319 -43.20 -21.08 33.73
CA PRO A 319 -43.97 -22.32 33.50
C PRO A 319 -44.22 -22.70 32.02
N ASN A 320 -44.51 -23.99 31.81
CA ASN A 320 -44.98 -24.58 30.54
C ASN A 320 -46.40 -24.14 30.14
N VAL A 321 -46.64 -23.86 28.85
CA VAL A 321 -47.91 -24.18 28.14
C VAL A 321 -47.63 -24.44 26.64
N THR A 322 -48.30 -25.42 26.04
CA THR A 322 -48.36 -25.73 24.59
C THR A 322 -49.72 -26.39 24.29
N PRO A 323 -50.20 -26.46 23.02
CA PRO A 323 -50.34 -25.46 21.95
C PRO A 323 -51.84 -25.24 21.60
N PRO A 324 -52.22 -24.79 20.37
CA PRO A 324 -52.53 -25.80 19.34
C PRO A 324 -52.06 -25.45 17.91
N LEU A 325 -52.14 -26.46 17.03
CA LEU A 325 -51.66 -26.48 15.65
C LEU A 325 -52.73 -26.00 14.65
N GLN A 326 -52.32 -25.35 13.54
CA GLN A 326 -53.08 -25.37 12.27
C GLN A 326 -52.13 -25.41 11.06
N THR A 327 -52.65 -25.93 9.93
CA THR A 327 -51.88 -26.67 8.91
C THR A 327 -51.79 -25.99 7.53
N THR A 328 -50.99 -26.65 6.66
CA THR A 328 -50.81 -26.54 5.18
C THR A 328 -49.51 -25.84 4.74
N THR A 329 -48.68 -26.39 3.82
CA THR A 329 -48.75 -27.69 3.09
C THR A 329 -47.35 -28.31 2.87
N GLY A 330 -47.29 -29.43 2.13
CA GLY A 330 -46.08 -30.20 1.79
C GLY A 330 -45.19 -29.60 0.69
N HIS A 331 -44.05 -30.22 0.34
CA HIS A 331 -43.78 -31.67 0.32
C HIS A 331 -42.48 -32.09 1.03
N ILE A 332 -42.53 -33.22 1.73
CA ILE A 332 -41.36 -34.01 2.17
C ILE A 332 -41.55 -35.44 1.68
N PHE A 333 -40.54 -36.01 1.03
CA PHE A 333 -40.45 -37.46 0.82
C PHE A 333 -39.74 -38.10 2.01
N ASN A 334 -40.36 -39.12 2.60
CA ASN A 334 -39.82 -39.87 3.73
C ASN A 334 -39.31 -41.23 3.23
N VAL A 335 -38.07 -41.59 3.56
CA VAL A 335 -37.61 -42.99 3.54
C VAL A 335 -36.90 -43.28 4.85
N SER A 336 -37.41 -44.29 5.55
CA SER A 336 -37.00 -44.72 6.88
C SER A 336 -35.80 -45.68 6.85
N GLY A 337 -34.87 -45.53 7.79
CA GLY A 337 -34.04 -46.65 8.26
C GLY A 337 -32.58 -46.33 8.56
N GLY A 338 -32.23 -46.38 9.85
CA GLY A 338 -30.94 -46.88 10.38
C GLY A 338 -29.64 -46.19 9.94
N THR A 339 -29.02 -45.43 10.85
CA THR A 339 -27.63 -44.98 10.71
C THR A 339 -26.65 -46.16 10.66
N GLN A 340 -25.97 -46.36 9.54
CA GLN A 340 -24.77 -47.19 9.45
C GLN A 340 -23.57 -46.35 8.99
N HIS A 341 -22.59 -46.17 9.89
CA HIS A 341 -21.26 -45.72 9.49
C HIS A 341 -20.48 -46.90 8.91
N ASN A 342 -20.23 -46.89 7.61
CA ASN A 342 -19.33 -47.86 6.98
C ASN A 342 -18.04 -47.16 6.55
N ASN A 343 -16.98 -47.39 7.32
CA ASN A 343 -15.67 -46.77 7.14
C ASN A 343 -14.80 -47.69 6.26
N THR A 344 -14.57 -47.34 5.00
CA THR A 344 -13.76 -48.15 4.07
C THR A 344 -12.27 -47.77 4.15
N GLY A 345 -11.63 -48.12 5.26
CA GLY A 345 -10.17 -48.05 5.40
C GLY A 345 -9.50 -49.30 4.82
N ALA A 346 -8.64 -49.13 3.82
CA ALA A 346 -7.74 -50.18 3.36
C ALA A 346 -6.46 -50.17 4.20
N GLY A 347 -6.38 -51.04 5.20
CA GLY A 347 -5.19 -51.21 6.06
C GLY A 347 -5.06 -52.66 6.54
N ASN A 348 -3.86 -53.23 6.41
CA ASN A 348 -3.60 -54.62 6.77
C ASN A 348 -3.76 -54.85 8.28
N GLN A 349 -4.53 -55.88 8.65
CA GLN A 349 -4.72 -56.29 10.04
C GLN A 349 -3.49 -57.01 10.58
N PHE A 350 -3.06 -56.64 11.78
CA PHE A 350 -2.26 -57.48 12.67
C PHE A 350 -3.05 -57.68 13.98
N PHE A 351 -3.19 -58.93 14.41
CA PHE A 351 -3.99 -59.30 15.58
C PHE A 351 -3.16 -59.21 16.86
N GLY A 352 -3.73 -58.63 17.91
CA GLY A 352 -3.17 -58.65 19.27
C GLY A 352 -4.08 -57.93 20.27
N ASN A 353 -4.73 -58.69 21.16
CA ASN A 353 -5.46 -58.12 22.29
C ASN A 353 -4.48 -57.74 23.41
N PHE A 354 -4.66 -56.56 23.99
CA PHE A 354 -4.12 -56.20 25.30
C PHE A 354 -5.19 -55.50 26.13
N ASP A 355 -5.68 -56.18 27.16
CA ASP A 355 -6.53 -55.60 28.20
C ASP A 355 -5.66 -54.99 29.30
N GLY A 356 -5.96 -53.75 29.70
CA GLY A 356 -5.31 -53.07 30.82
C GLY A 356 -5.85 -51.65 31.05
N PRO A 357 -6.14 -51.24 32.30
CA PRO A 357 -6.73 -49.92 32.56
C PRO A 357 -5.72 -48.78 32.39
N VAL A 358 -6.13 -47.73 31.69
CA VAL A 358 -5.34 -46.50 31.49
C VAL A 358 -5.68 -45.49 32.58
N TYR A 359 -4.68 -45.05 33.34
CA TYR A 359 -4.81 -43.98 34.34
C TYR A 359 -4.21 -42.67 33.83
N PHE A 360 -4.98 -41.58 33.91
CA PHE A 360 -4.51 -40.23 33.65
C PHE A 360 -3.95 -39.60 34.94
N GLY A 361 -2.72 -39.07 34.88
CA GLY A 361 -2.05 -38.46 36.02
C GLY A 361 -1.32 -37.15 35.66
N LEU A 362 -1.76 -36.07 36.28
CA LEU A 362 -1.06 -34.80 36.51
C LEU A 362 -1.45 -34.34 37.93
N PRO A 363 -0.71 -33.44 38.61
CA PRO A 363 0.59 -32.83 38.28
C PRO A 363 1.64 -32.98 39.42
N SER A 364 2.88 -32.50 39.24
CA SER A 364 3.41 -31.39 40.07
C SER A 364 4.85 -30.99 39.71
N THR A 365 5.09 -29.69 39.94
CA THR A 365 6.34 -28.96 40.07
C THR A 365 7.62 -29.71 40.45
N LYS A 366 8.70 -29.43 39.71
CA LYS A 366 9.85 -28.68 40.26
C LYS A 366 10.61 -27.93 39.17
#